data_AF-A0AAU2FRB2-F1
#
_entry.id   AF-A0AAU2FRB2-F1
#
_cell.length_a   1.000
_cell.length_b   1.000
_cell.length_c   1.000
_cell.angle_alpha   90.00
_cell.angle_beta   90.00
_cell.angle_gamma   90.00
#
_symmetry.space_group_name_H-M   'P 1'
#
loop_
_entity.id
_entity.type
_entity.pdbx_description
1 polymer ?
#
loop_
_entity_poly.entity_id
_entity_poly.type
_entity_poly.pdbx_seq_one_letter_code
_entity_poly.pdbx_strand_id
1 'polypeptide(L)'
;MDSNEREPAEDAVPPVDPPVDPAVGAVPPRAPGIAGLSTPYRVVTALALAVVGLAACGHLALVFLHVAPSNTLSKRHARTVDDWIYPEFEQNWKLFAPNPLQQNISVEVRAEVRTADRASATGDWRDLSAQDGAAIRHSPLPSHARQNELRRAWDFFTSSHDEDNKPTGERGELSERYLRRIALSRLADDGVAPGEIVRIQLRSATRAVAAPPWSDEKTDTQTYYRELPWWTV
;
A
#
# COMPACT_ATOMS: atom_id res chain seq x y z
N MET A 1 -36.98 -97.42 -50.22
CA MET A 1 -38.11 -97.47 -49.27
C MET A 1 -37.77 -96.54 -48.13
N ASP A 2 -38.68 -95.61 -47.85
CA ASP A 2 -38.64 -94.57 -46.81
C ASP A 2 -38.41 -95.11 -45.38
N SER A 3 -37.74 -94.31 -44.54
CA SER A 3 -38.33 -93.63 -43.36
C SER A 3 -37.32 -93.35 -42.24
N ASN A 4 -37.66 -92.37 -41.40
CA ASN A 4 -37.10 -91.90 -40.11
C ASN A 4 -36.08 -90.74 -40.19
N GLU A 5 -36.17 -89.66 -39.42
CA GLU A 5 -37.04 -89.25 -38.30
C GLU A 5 -36.96 -87.71 -38.16
N ARG A 6 -38.02 -87.05 -37.66
CA ARG A 6 -38.04 -85.59 -37.36
C ARG A 6 -37.63 -85.35 -35.90
N GLU A 7 -36.66 -84.47 -35.67
CA GLU A 7 -36.34 -83.91 -34.34
C GLU A 7 -37.32 -82.79 -33.93
N PRO A 8 -37.63 -82.62 -32.61
CA PRO A 8 -38.39 -81.49 -32.09
C PRO A 8 -37.48 -80.29 -31.77
N ALA A 9 -37.94 -79.08 -32.08
CA ALA A 9 -37.26 -77.83 -31.77
C ALA A 9 -37.51 -77.39 -30.31
N GLU A 10 -36.45 -76.86 -29.71
CA GLU A 10 -36.24 -76.44 -28.32
C GLU A 10 -37.02 -75.17 -27.93
N ASP A 11 -37.62 -75.16 -26.74
CA ASP A 11 -38.40 -74.04 -26.18
C ASP A 11 -37.52 -72.82 -25.82
N ALA A 12 -37.99 -71.61 -26.16
CA ALA A 12 -37.29 -70.35 -25.97
C ALA A 12 -37.43 -69.78 -24.53
N VAL A 13 -36.31 -69.35 -23.94
CA VAL A 13 -36.21 -68.64 -22.65
C VAL A 13 -36.49 -67.14 -22.83
N PRO A 14 -37.26 -66.45 -21.95
CA PRO A 14 -37.54 -65.02 -22.09
C PRO A 14 -36.36 -64.14 -21.62
N PRO A 15 -36.23 -62.90 -22.13
CA PRO A 15 -35.07 -62.04 -21.87
C PRO A 15 -35.11 -61.41 -20.46
N VAL A 16 -33.92 -61.27 -19.86
CA VAL A 16 -33.67 -60.61 -18.57
C VAL A 16 -33.37 -59.13 -18.82
N ASP A 17 -34.08 -58.23 -18.13
CA ASP A 17 -33.84 -56.78 -18.20
C ASP A 17 -32.49 -56.39 -17.57
N PRO A 18 -31.76 -55.41 -18.14
CA PRO A 18 -30.47 -54.97 -17.61
C PRO A 18 -30.63 -54.16 -16.30
N PRO A 19 -29.61 -54.12 -15.44
CA PRO A 19 -29.67 -53.43 -14.15
C PRO A 19 -29.71 -51.89 -14.35
N VAL A 20 -30.52 -51.22 -13.52
CA VAL A 20 -30.67 -49.76 -13.50
C VAL A 20 -29.49 -49.13 -12.75
N ASP A 21 -28.70 -48.31 -13.43
CA ASP A 21 -27.62 -47.52 -12.81
C ASP A 21 -28.19 -46.51 -11.79
N PRO A 22 -27.57 -46.34 -10.60
CA PRO A 22 -28.01 -45.34 -9.64
C PRO A 22 -27.79 -43.93 -10.22
N ALA A 23 -28.85 -43.14 -10.21
CA ALA A 23 -28.89 -41.78 -10.73
C ALA A 23 -27.70 -40.94 -10.22
N VAL A 24 -26.83 -40.52 -11.14
CA VAL A 24 -25.82 -39.49 -10.90
C VAL A 24 -26.54 -38.24 -10.42
N GLY A 25 -26.32 -37.85 -9.16
CA GLY A 25 -26.94 -36.69 -8.55
C GLY A 25 -26.74 -35.45 -9.43
N ALA A 26 -27.84 -34.77 -9.75
CA ALA A 26 -27.83 -33.59 -10.61
C ALA A 26 -26.88 -32.51 -10.06
N VAL A 27 -25.91 -32.10 -10.87
CA VAL A 27 -25.07 -30.93 -10.57
C VAL A 27 -26.00 -29.71 -10.45
N PRO A 28 -25.91 -28.90 -9.38
CA PRO A 28 -26.77 -27.74 -9.22
C PRO A 28 -26.59 -26.78 -10.43
N PRO A 29 -27.67 -26.17 -10.94
CA PRO A 29 -27.59 -25.29 -12.10
C PRO A 29 -26.63 -24.14 -11.81
N ARG A 30 -25.70 -23.91 -12.73
CA ARG A 30 -24.72 -22.82 -12.63
C ARG A 30 -25.47 -21.50 -12.49
N ALA A 31 -25.16 -20.73 -11.44
CA ALA A 31 -25.79 -19.42 -11.24
C ALA A 31 -25.68 -18.60 -12.54
N PRO A 32 -26.77 -17.96 -12.98
CA PRO A 32 -26.77 -17.27 -14.25
C PRO A 32 -25.77 -16.11 -14.15
N GLY A 33 -24.78 -16.09 -15.07
CA GLY A 33 -23.73 -15.08 -15.11
C GLY A 33 -24.27 -13.69 -15.48
N ILE A 34 -23.43 -12.82 -16.04
CA ILE A 34 -23.85 -11.48 -16.47
C ILE A 34 -25.04 -11.53 -17.44
N ALA A 35 -25.12 -12.59 -18.27
CA ALA A 35 -26.24 -12.86 -19.18
C ALA A 35 -27.58 -13.19 -18.47
N GLY A 36 -27.59 -13.36 -17.14
CA GLY A 36 -28.79 -13.51 -16.31
C GLY A 36 -29.36 -12.20 -15.78
N LEU A 37 -28.60 -11.11 -15.85
CA LEU A 37 -29.03 -9.80 -15.35
C LEU A 37 -30.12 -9.21 -16.25
N SER A 38 -30.91 -8.26 -15.75
CA SER A 38 -31.80 -7.48 -16.62
C SER A 38 -30.98 -6.58 -17.57
N THR A 39 -31.56 -6.18 -18.70
CA THR A 39 -30.91 -5.35 -19.73
C THR A 39 -30.15 -4.12 -19.18
N PRO A 40 -30.72 -3.27 -18.29
CA PRO A 40 -29.98 -2.12 -17.76
C PRO A 40 -28.75 -2.54 -16.94
N TYR A 41 -28.87 -3.58 -16.10
CA TYR A 41 -27.73 -4.10 -15.35
C TYR A 41 -26.66 -4.72 -16.26
N ARG A 42 -27.05 -5.40 -17.35
CA ARG A 42 -26.08 -5.90 -18.35
C ARG A 42 -25.27 -4.78 -18.98
N VAL A 43 -25.92 -3.69 -19.38
CA VAL A 43 -25.24 -2.53 -19.98
C VAL A 43 -24.26 -1.91 -18.98
N VAL A 44 -24.70 -1.69 -17.73
CA VAL A 44 -23.84 -1.15 -16.66
C VAL A 44 -22.64 -2.07 -16.41
N THR A 45 -22.86 -3.38 -16.30
CA THR A 45 -21.77 -4.35 -16.10
C THR A 45 -20.81 -4.37 -17.28
N ALA A 46 -21.30 -4.34 -18.52
CA ALA A 46 -20.47 -4.31 -19.71
C ALA A 46 -19.60 -3.05 -19.77
N LEU A 47 -20.18 -1.88 -19.46
CA LEU A 47 -19.43 -0.62 -19.38
C LEU A 47 -18.38 -0.66 -18.26
N ALA A 48 -18.73 -1.16 -17.07
CA ALA A 48 -17.79 -1.30 -15.97
C ALA A 48 -16.62 -2.21 -16.35
N LEU A 49 -16.88 -3.35 -17.00
CA LEU A 49 -15.85 -4.26 -17.49
C LEU A 49 -14.97 -3.62 -18.57
N ALA A 50 -15.55 -2.84 -19.48
CA ALA A 50 -14.79 -2.12 -20.50
C ALA A 50 -13.84 -1.09 -19.86
N VAL A 51 -14.32 -0.31 -18.89
CA VAL A 51 -13.49 0.66 -18.14
C VAL A 51 -12.36 -0.04 -17.40
N VAL A 52 -12.67 -1.11 -16.65
CA VAL A 52 -11.66 -1.88 -15.90
C VAL A 52 -10.63 -2.51 -16.85
N GLY A 53 -11.08 -3.07 -17.98
CA GLY A 53 -10.21 -3.66 -18.99
C GLY A 53 -9.25 -2.64 -19.60
N LEU A 54 -9.76 -1.47 -19.99
CA LEU A 54 -8.94 -0.38 -20.52
C LEU A 54 -7.92 0.12 -19.49
N ALA A 55 -8.34 0.28 -18.23
CA ALA A 55 -7.44 0.69 -17.14
C ALA A 55 -6.34 -0.35 -16.92
N ALA A 56 -6.67 -1.64 -16.92
CA ALA A 56 -5.70 -2.73 -16.78
C ALA A 56 -4.69 -2.75 -17.95
N CYS A 57 -5.17 -2.62 -19.20
CA CYS A 57 -4.30 -2.52 -20.37
C CYS A 57 -3.36 -1.30 -20.29
N GLY A 58 -3.88 -0.14 -19.89
CA GLY A 58 -3.09 1.07 -19.69
C GLY A 58 -2.03 0.89 -18.60
N HIS A 59 -2.39 0.34 -17.46
CA HIS A 59 -1.46 0.04 -16.37
C HIS A 59 -0.33 -0.89 -16.84
N LEU A 60 -0.66 -2.00 -17.50
CA LEU A 60 0.33 -2.94 -18.04
C LEU A 60 1.27 -2.28 -19.05
N ALA A 61 0.75 -1.40 -19.91
CA ALA A 61 1.57 -0.66 -20.86
C ALA A 61 2.55 0.29 -20.15
N LEU A 62 2.12 1.00 -19.10
CA LEU A 62 2.97 1.91 -18.32
C LEU A 62 4.05 1.13 -17.54
N VAL A 63 3.68 0.02 -16.90
CA VAL A 63 4.65 -0.87 -16.22
C VAL A 63 5.65 -1.44 -17.23
N PHE A 64 5.20 -1.87 -18.41
CA PHE A 64 6.08 -2.33 -19.47
C PHE A 64 7.07 -1.24 -19.89
N LEU A 65 6.60 0.00 -20.12
CA LEU A 65 7.48 1.11 -20.51
C LEU A 65 8.49 1.48 -19.41
N HIS A 66 8.15 1.28 -18.14
CA HIS A 66 9.02 1.53 -17.01
C HIS A 66 10.14 0.47 -16.88
N VAL A 67 9.82 -0.81 -17.09
CA VAL A 67 10.78 -1.92 -16.92
C VAL A 67 11.56 -2.22 -18.20
N ALA A 68 11.00 -1.94 -19.37
CA ALA A 68 11.65 -2.19 -20.64
C ALA A 68 12.89 -1.30 -20.84
N PRO A 69 13.86 -1.73 -21.67
CA PRO A 69 14.97 -0.88 -22.08
C PRO A 69 14.50 0.49 -22.62
N SER A 70 15.28 1.53 -22.36
CA SER A 70 14.99 2.91 -22.78
C SER A 70 14.69 3.00 -24.27
N ASN A 71 13.51 3.55 -24.60
CA ASN A 71 13.03 3.71 -25.97
C ASN A 71 12.44 5.13 -26.18
N THR A 72 12.10 5.48 -27.42
CA THR A 72 11.61 6.83 -27.74
C THR A 72 10.32 7.19 -27.01
N LEU A 73 9.43 6.21 -26.79
CA LEU A 73 8.17 6.44 -26.07
C LEU A 73 8.40 6.65 -24.58
N SER A 74 9.20 5.79 -23.94
CA SER A 74 9.51 5.93 -22.51
C SER A 74 10.26 7.22 -22.21
N LYS A 75 11.16 7.67 -23.09
CA LYS A 75 11.84 8.97 -22.92
C LYS A 75 10.90 10.17 -23.10
N ARG A 76 10.05 10.15 -24.13
CA ARG A 76 9.12 11.26 -24.40
C ARG A 76 8.06 11.40 -23.31
N HIS A 77 7.61 10.29 -22.74
CA HIS A 77 6.55 10.24 -21.74
C HIS A 77 7.06 9.88 -20.34
N ALA A 78 8.36 10.07 -20.06
CA ALA A 78 9.00 9.65 -18.82
C ALA A 78 8.23 10.16 -17.59
N ARG A 79 7.89 11.45 -17.57
CA ARG A 79 7.10 12.04 -16.48
C ARG A 79 5.76 11.32 -16.24
N THR A 80 5.01 11.03 -17.30
CA THR A 80 3.72 10.34 -17.17
C THR A 80 3.87 8.92 -16.67
N VAL A 81 4.92 8.22 -17.12
CA VAL A 81 5.24 6.88 -16.63
C VAL A 81 5.64 6.93 -15.15
N ASP A 82 6.54 7.85 -14.80
CA ASP A 82 7.06 8.02 -13.44
C ASP A 82 5.97 8.42 -12.45
N ASP A 83 5.11 9.38 -12.81
CA ASP A 83 3.99 9.84 -11.98
C ASP A 83 2.94 8.74 -11.75
N TRP A 84 2.81 7.77 -12.67
CA TRP A 84 1.92 6.62 -12.50
C TRP A 84 2.55 5.49 -11.68
N ILE A 85 3.86 5.27 -11.84
CA ILE A 85 4.56 4.11 -11.26
C ILE A 85 5.04 4.41 -9.85
N TYR A 86 5.78 5.50 -9.63
CA TYR A 86 6.47 5.73 -8.36
C TYR A 86 5.59 5.99 -7.13
N PRO A 87 4.32 6.43 -7.22
CA PRO A 87 3.48 6.52 -6.02
C PRO A 87 3.25 5.17 -5.33
N GLU A 88 3.17 4.08 -6.11
CA GLU A 88 2.78 2.75 -5.61
C GLU A 88 3.90 1.69 -5.79
N PHE A 89 4.75 1.81 -6.81
CA PHE A 89 5.78 0.83 -7.19
C PHE A 89 7.19 1.38 -7.08
N GLU A 90 7.57 1.86 -5.90
CA GLU A 90 8.94 2.27 -5.67
C GLU A 90 9.85 1.06 -5.42
N GLN A 91 10.91 0.94 -6.22
CA GLN A 91 11.88 -0.15 -6.10
C GLN A 91 12.89 0.14 -4.97
N ASN A 92 12.74 -0.54 -3.84
CA ASN A 92 13.68 -0.45 -2.72
C ASN A 92 14.15 -1.85 -2.29
N TRP A 93 15.38 -2.21 -2.65
CA TRP A 93 15.95 -3.54 -2.45
C TRP A 93 16.51 -3.79 -1.03
N LYS A 94 16.19 -2.93 -0.05
CA LYS A 94 16.68 -3.02 1.33
C LYS A 94 16.15 -4.23 2.12
N LEU A 95 15.21 -5.01 1.57
CA LEU A 95 14.69 -6.24 2.21
C LEU A 95 15.77 -7.33 2.35
N PHE A 96 16.80 -7.30 1.51
CA PHE A 96 17.94 -8.23 1.56
C PHE A 96 19.21 -7.57 2.09
N ALA A 97 19.09 -6.40 2.72
CA ALA A 97 20.24 -5.79 3.38
C ALA A 97 20.70 -6.70 4.54
N PRO A 98 22.02 -6.88 4.75
CA PRO A 98 22.54 -7.73 5.82
C PRO A 98 21.99 -7.38 7.21
N ASN A 99 21.65 -6.11 7.44
CA ASN A 99 21.05 -5.60 8.66
C ASN A 99 19.79 -4.79 8.31
N PRO A 100 18.57 -5.39 8.36
CA PRO A 100 17.34 -4.62 8.20
C PRO A 100 17.19 -3.58 9.31
N LEU A 101 16.35 -2.56 9.10
CA LEU A 101 16.09 -1.57 10.14
C LEU A 101 15.39 -2.24 11.33
N GLN A 102 16.08 -2.33 12.47
CA GLN A 102 15.56 -2.92 13.70
C GLN A 102 15.14 -1.84 14.71
N GLN A 103 14.66 -0.70 14.20
CA GLN A 103 14.30 0.46 15.00
C GLN A 103 12.97 1.05 14.52
N ASN A 104 12.14 1.44 15.47
CA ASN A 104 10.99 2.30 15.26
C ASN A 104 11.46 3.75 15.37
N ILE A 105 11.19 4.56 14.35
CA ILE A 105 11.53 5.98 14.33
C ILE A 105 10.21 6.74 14.21
N SER A 106 9.89 7.54 15.22
CA SER A 106 8.72 8.43 15.19
C SER A 106 9.21 9.86 15.03
N VAL A 107 8.61 10.62 14.12
CA VAL A 107 8.92 12.03 13.91
C VAL A 107 7.87 12.86 14.66
N GLU A 108 8.35 13.68 15.58
CA GLU A 108 7.52 14.52 16.42
C GLU A 108 7.79 16.00 16.11
N VAL A 109 6.77 16.84 16.30
CA VAL A 109 6.86 18.29 16.14
C VAL A 109 6.27 18.99 17.34
N ARG A 110 6.86 20.11 17.74
CA ARG A 110 6.23 21.12 18.60
C ARG A 110 6.30 22.49 17.96
N ALA A 111 5.37 23.35 18.32
CA ALA A 111 5.26 24.70 17.80
C ALA A 111 5.36 25.72 18.93
N GLU A 112 6.04 26.82 18.67
CA GLU A 112 5.88 28.06 19.42
C GLU A 112 4.82 28.90 18.73
N VAL A 113 3.74 29.19 19.46
CA VAL A 113 2.61 29.98 18.96
C VAL A 113 2.58 31.34 19.64
N ARG A 114 2.24 32.36 18.86
CA ARG A 114 1.94 33.70 19.36
C ARG A 114 0.45 33.83 19.59
N THR A 115 0.07 34.05 20.83
CA THR A 115 -1.33 34.22 21.25
C THR A 115 -1.81 35.66 21.00
N ALA A 116 -3.12 35.88 21.09
CA ALA A 116 -3.75 37.17 20.79
C ALA A 116 -3.27 38.32 21.70
N ASP A 117 -2.81 38.00 22.91
CA ASP A 117 -2.18 38.91 23.87
C ASP A 117 -0.69 39.19 23.57
N ARG A 118 -0.18 38.71 22.43
CA ARG A 118 1.23 38.76 22.01
C ARG A 118 2.22 38.02 22.92
N ALA A 119 1.73 37.17 23.83
CA ALA A 119 2.61 36.22 24.52
C ALA A 119 3.03 35.09 23.55
N SER A 120 4.24 34.56 23.75
CA SER A 120 4.69 33.33 23.08
C SER A 120 4.49 32.15 24.03
N ALA A 121 3.89 31.08 23.54
CA ALA A 121 3.75 29.82 24.26
C ALA A 121 4.28 28.67 23.41
N THR A 122 5.12 27.82 24.02
CA THR A 122 5.60 26.59 23.40
C THR A 122 4.61 25.47 23.71
N GLY A 123 4.07 24.84 22.68
CA GLY A 123 3.21 23.67 22.81
C GLY A 123 3.97 22.39 23.10
N ASP A 124 3.22 21.34 23.44
CA ASP A 124 3.75 20.00 23.64
C ASP A 124 4.19 19.35 22.32
N TRP A 125 5.02 18.31 22.45
CA TRP A 125 5.39 17.45 21.32
C TRP A 125 4.19 16.67 20.81
N ARG A 126 3.99 16.69 19.49
CA ARG A 126 2.98 15.93 18.77
C ARG A 126 3.65 14.93 17.84
N ASP A 127 3.19 13.69 17.87
CA ASP A 127 3.73 12.61 17.05
C ASP A 127 3.06 12.59 15.68
N LEU A 128 3.76 13.09 14.67
CA LEU A 128 3.29 13.10 13.28
C LEU A 128 3.26 11.68 12.70
N SER A 129 4.16 10.80 13.14
CA SER A 129 4.17 9.39 12.73
C SER A 129 2.97 8.62 13.29
N ALA A 130 2.55 8.93 14.53
CA ALA A 130 1.32 8.37 15.08
C ALA A 130 0.07 8.87 14.33
N GLN A 131 0.05 10.14 13.91
CA GLN A 131 -1.02 10.70 13.08
C GLN A 131 -1.13 9.94 11.74
N ASP A 132 0.00 9.71 11.05
CA ASP A 132 0.04 8.91 9.83
C ASP A 132 -0.41 7.46 10.08
N GLY A 133 0.06 6.84 11.16
CA GLY A 133 -0.37 5.50 11.58
C GLY A 133 -1.87 5.40 11.81
N ALA A 134 -2.47 6.39 12.46
CA ALA A 134 -3.92 6.44 12.69
C ALA A 134 -4.72 6.59 11.38
N ALA A 135 -4.22 7.38 10.43
CA ALA A 135 -4.85 7.54 9.12
C ALA A 135 -4.77 6.26 8.24
N ILE A 136 -3.78 5.41 8.49
CA ILE A 136 -3.66 4.09 7.84
C ILE A 136 -4.65 3.09 8.44
N ARG A 137 -4.80 3.08 9.76
CA ARG A 137 -5.64 2.08 10.44
C ARG A 137 -7.08 2.18 9.96
N HIS A 138 -7.62 1.04 9.53
CA HIS A 138 -9.00 0.89 9.02
C HIS A 138 -9.31 1.64 7.72
N SER A 139 -8.30 2.20 7.03
CA SER A 139 -8.50 2.76 5.70
C SER A 139 -8.59 1.64 4.66
N PRO A 140 -9.65 1.58 3.84
CA PRO A 140 -9.80 0.52 2.84
C PRO A 140 -8.85 0.68 1.64
N LEU A 141 -8.41 1.91 1.36
CA LEU A 141 -7.56 2.27 0.22
C LEU A 141 -6.55 3.34 0.65
N PRO A 142 -5.59 3.01 1.53
CA PRO A 142 -4.65 4.00 2.02
C PRO A 142 -3.60 4.32 0.94
N SER A 143 -3.39 5.61 0.65
CA SER A 143 -2.42 6.04 -0.38
C SER A 143 -0.98 5.78 0.07
N HIS A 144 -0.18 5.03 -0.70
CA HIS A 144 1.21 4.75 -0.33
C HIS A 144 2.08 6.01 -0.34
N ALA A 145 1.82 6.92 -1.28
CA ALA A 145 2.51 8.21 -1.36
C ALA A 145 2.32 9.03 -0.07
N ARG A 146 1.07 9.14 0.41
CA ARG A 146 0.78 9.86 1.66
C ARG A 146 1.42 9.19 2.87
N GLN A 147 1.34 7.87 2.95
CA GLN A 147 1.89 7.09 4.07
C GLN A 147 3.42 7.18 4.17
N ASN A 148 4.09 7.28 3.03
CA ASN A 148 5.55 7.36 2.98
C ASN A 148 6.08 8.79 2.97
N GLU A 149 5.22 9.81 2.89
CA GLU A 149 5.61 11.22 2.77
C GLU A 149 6.56 11.63 3.90
N LEU A 150 6.13 11.47 5.16
CA LEU A 150 6.90 11.86 6.33
C LEU A 150 8.18 11.03 6.48
N ARG A 151 8.08 9.71 6.28
CA ARG A 151 9.24 8.81 6.32
C ARG A 151 10.29 9.21 5.28
N ARG A 152 9.88 9.48 4.04
CA ARG A 152 10.76 9.91 2.95
C ARG A 152 11.38 11.27 3.24
N ALA A 153 10.60 12.20 3.80
CA ALA A 153 11.11 13.50 4.19
C ALA A 153 12.20 13.37 5.28
N TRP A 154 11.97 12.50 6.27
CA TRP A 154 12.95 12.23 7.32
C TRP A 154 14.21 11.52 6.80
N ASP A 155 14.05 10.51 5.94
CA ASP A 155 15.17 9.83 5.27
C ASP A 155 15.98 10.81 4.40
N PHE A 156 15.31 11.72 3.69
CA PHE A 156 15.96 12.75 2.88
C PHE A 156 16.72 13.76 3.75
N PHE A 157 16.12 14.19 4.86
CA PHE A 157 16.77 15.07 5.83
C PHE A 157 18.04 14.42 6.41
N THR A 158 17.91 13.21 6.97
CA THR A 158 19.01 12.52 7.64
C THR A 158 20.15 12.12 6.70
N SER A 159 19.86 11.87 5.42
CA SER A 159 20.89 11.62 4.38
C SER A 159 21.56 12.88 3.84
N SER A 160 21.05 14.07 4.17
CA SER A 160 21.54 15.35 3.66
C SER A 160 22.02 16.29 4.78
N HIS A 161 22.20 15.80 6.01
CA HIS A 161 22.67 16.56 7.17
C HIS A 161 23.77 15.81 7.92
N ASP A 162 24.66 16.55 8.58
CA ASP A 162 25.66 15.98 9.48
C ASP A 162 25.09 15.61 10.87
N GLU A 163 25.96 15.17 11.78
CA GLU A 163 25.61 14.82 13.17
C GLU A 163 25.12 16.03 13.99
N ASP A 164 25.55 17.25 13.63
CA ASP A 164 25.13 18.51 14.25
C ASP A 164 23.81 19.05 13.67
N ASN A 165 23.16 18.32 12.75
CA ASN A 165 22.00 18.76 11.98
C ASN A 165 22.28 19.97 11.06
N LYS A 166 23.49 20.11 10.52
CA LYS A 166 23.81 21.13 9.52
C LYS A 166 23.59 20.58 8.11
N PRO A 167 22.99 21.37 7.20
CA PRO A 167 22.68 20.94 5.85
C PRO A 167 23.95 20.77 5.01
N THR A 168 24.01 19.67 4.26
CA THR A 168 25.07 19.41 3.28
C THR A 168 24.62 19.86 1.89
N GLY A 169 25.04 21.06 1.50
CA GLY A 169 24.73 21.65 0.20
C GLY A 169 23.24 21.92 -0.03
N GLU A 170 22.86 22.15 -1.29
CA GLU A 170 21.49 22.53 -1.68
C GLU A 170 20.44 21.48 -1.29
N ARG A 171 20.81 20.19 -1.30
CA ARG A 171 19.93 19.08 -0.92
C ARG A 171 19.51 19.17 0.55
N GLY A 172 20.43 19.56 1.43
CA GLY A 172 20.14 19.77 2.85
C GLY A 172 19.04 20.83 3.03
N GLU A 173 19.21 22.00 2.43
CA GLU A 173 18.22 23.08 2.52
C GLU A 173 16.86 22.69 1.93
N LEU A 174 16.84 21.96 0.81
CA LEU A 174 15.60 21.45 0.22
C LEU A 174 14.88 20.49 1.17
N SER A 175 15.61 19.59 1.82
CA SER A 175 15.04 18.64 2.77
C SER A 175 14.47 19.33 4.01
N GLU A 176 15.12 20.38 4.52
CA GLU A 176 14.57 21.21 5.61
C GLU A 176 13.25 21.87 5.20
N ARG A 177 13.22 22.53 4.03
CA ARG A 177 12.01 23.19 3.53
C ARG A 177 10.86 22.20 3.35
N TYR A 178 11.17 21.00 2.85
CA TYR A 178 10.17 19.95 2.64
C TYR A 178 9.60 19.46 3.97
N LEU A 179 10.47 19.10 4.93
CA LEU A 179 10.05 18.63 6.24
C LEU A 179 9.29 19.70 7.03
N ARG A 180 9.72 20.97 6.95
CA ARG A 180 9.00 22.12 7.52
C ARG A 180 7.59 22.26 6.96
N ARG A 181 7.42 22.15 5.64
CA ARG A 181 6.09 22.25 4.99
C ARG A 181 5.15 21.13 5.44
N ILE A 182 5.65 19.89 5.51
CA ILE A 182 4.86 18.76 6.02
C ILE A 182 4.41 19.05 7.44
N ALA A 183 5.33 19.39 8.34
CA ALA A 183 5.04 19.67 9.73
C ALA A 183 3.99 20.78 9.91
N LEU A 184 4.13 21.90 9.18
CA LEU A 184 3.17 23.00 9.22
C LEU A 184 1.80 22.60 8.67
N SER A 185 1.76 21.83 7.58
CA SER A 185 0.50 21.31 7.03
C SER A 185 -0.23 20.44 8.04
N ARG A 186 0.48 19.53 8.71
CA ARG A 186 -0.13 18.63 9.72
C ARG A 186 -0.57 19.36 10.97
N LEU A 187 0.22 20.34 11.42
CA LEU A 187 -0.16 21.20 12.55
C LEU A 187 -1.41 22.04 12.25
N ALA A 188 -1.60 22.46 11.00
CA ALA A 188 -2.80 23.17 10.56
C ALA A 188 -4.03 22.26 10.50
N ASP A 189 -3.88 21.04 9.96
CA ASP A 189 -4.96 20.05 9.85
C ASP A 189 -5.52 19.64 11.22
N ASP A 190 -4.68 19.55 12.26
CA ASP A 190 -5.12 19.18 13.61
C ASP A 190 -5.93 20.30 14.30
N GLY A 191 -5.92 21.54 13.79
CA GLY A 191 -6.69 22.66 14.34
C GLY A 191 -6.24 23.16 15.73
N VAL A 192 -5.10 22.68 16.23
CA VAL A 192 -4.63 22.90 17.62
C VAL A 192 -3.58 24.02 17.73
N ALA A 193 -3.51 24.95 16.77
CA ALA A 193 -2.76 26.19 16.95
C ALA A 193 -3.77 27.33 17.15
N PRO A 194 -4.17 27.68 18.39
CA PRO A 194 -5.08 28.79 18.67
C PRO A 194 -4.49 30.18 18.37
N GLY A 195 -3.32 30.21 17.74
CA GLY A 195 -2.55 31.41 17.42
C GLY A 195 -1.60 31.17 16.25
N GLU A 196 -0.88 32.20 15.86
CA GLU A 196 0.07 32.15 14.74
C GLU A 196 1.30 31.34 15.13
N ILE A 197 1.66 30.33 14.32
CA ILE A 197 2.90 29.56 14.52
C ILE A 197 4.08 30.45 14.12
N VAL A 198 4.97 30.73 15.07
CA VAL A 198 6.16 31.58 14.84
C VAL A 198 7.39 30.74 14.53
N ARG A 199 7.56 29.64 15.28
CA ARG A 199 8.66 28.70 15.10
C ARG A 199 8.16 27.28 15.31
N ILE A 200 8.84 26.34 14.67
CA ILE A 200 8.64 24.92 14.93
C ILE A 200 9.96 24.26 15.31
N GLN A 201 9.86 23.19 16.07
CA GLN A 201 10.96 22.28 16.34
C GLN A 201 10.50 20.87 16.06
N LEU A 202 11.35 20.09 15.38
CA LEU A 202 11.11 18.68 15.14
C LEU A 202 12.13 17.85 15.91
N ARG A 203 11.78 16.61 16.19
CA ARG A 203 12.71 15.59 16.68
C ARG A 203 12.34 14.23 16.16
N SER A 204 13.30 13.31 16.13
CA SER A 204 12.98 11.88 16.08
C SER A 204 13.01 11.27 17.47
N ALA A 205 12.03 10.42 17.76
CA ALA A 205 12.03 9.48 18.87
C ALA A 205 12.33 8.09 18.30
N THR A 206 13.57 7.64 18.47
CA THR A 206 14.05 6.36 17.94
C THR A 206 14.11 5.32 19.05
N ARG A 207 13.50 4.16 18.82
CA ARG A 207 13.48 3.04 19.77
C ARG A 207 13.79 1.74 19.05
N ALA A 208 14.71 0.93 19.58
CA ALA A 208 14.96 -0.39 19.01
C ALA A 208 13.71 -1.29 19.12
N VAL A 209 13.51 -2.15 18.13
CA VAL A 209 12.49 -3.20 18.17
C VAL A 209 12.94 -4.22 19.22
N ALA A 210 12.04 -4.57 20.14
CA ALA A 210 12.35 -5.54 21.18
C ALA A 210 12.65 -6.91 20.57
N ALA A 211 13.65 -7.61 21.12
CA ALA A 211 13.90 -9.00 20.78
C ALA A 211 12.63 -9.85 21.04
N PRO A 212 12.31 -10.81 20.17
CA PRO A 212 11.14 -11.65 20.35
C PRO A 212 11.32 -12.57 21.57
N PRO A 213 10.23 -13.06 22.20
CA PRO A 213 10.31 -13.83 23.45
C PRO A 213 11.14 -15.12 23.39
N TRP A 214 11.41 -15.63 22.18
CA TRP A 214 12.19 -16.84 21.93
C TRP A 214 13.69 -16.58 21.69
N SER A 215 14.13 -15.31 21.69
CA SER A 215 15.53 -14.91 21.51
C SER A 215 16.16 -14.51 22.85
N ASP A 216 17.42 -14.90 23.06
CA ASP A 216 18.22 -14.47 24.22
C ASP A 216 18.90 -13.10 24.00
N GLU A 217 18.74 -12.50 22.82
CA GLU A 217 19.33 -11.22 22.44
C GLU A 217 18.89 -10.09 23.39
N LYS A 218 19.86 -9.30 23.86
CA LYS A 218 19.62 -8.14 24.73
C LYS A 218 19.67 -6.87 23.90
N THR A 219 18.51 -6.40 23.49
CA THR A 219 18.37 -5.13 22.77
C THR A 219 17.97 -4.03 23.76
N ASP A 220 18.72 -2.93 23.79
CA ASP A 220 18.31 -1.75 24.54
C ASP A 220 17.12 -1.08 23.83
N THR A 221 15.99 -1.01 24.53
CA THR A 221 14.74 -0.41 24.02
C THR A 221 14.45 0.97 24.62
N GLN A 222 15.44 1.62 25.24
CA GLN A 222 15.34 3.03 25.60
C GLN A 222 15.12 3.89 24.36
N THR A 223 14.35 4.98 24.54
CA THR A 223 14.06 5.91 23.45
C THR A 223 15.16 6.95 23.37
N TYR A 224 15.83 7.03 22.23
CA TYR A 224 16.81 8.05 21.92
C TYR A 224 16.14 9.19 21.13
N TYR A 225 16.42 10.43 21.54
CA TYR A 225 15.88 11.62 20.89
C TYR A 225 16.98 12.35 20.11
N ARG A 226 16.72 12.65 18.83
CA ARG A 226 17.50 13.59 18.01
C ARG A 226 16.65 14.83 17.79
N GLU A 227 16.91 15.88 18.56
CA GLU A 227 16.21 17.16 18.41
C GLU A 227 16.88 18.03 17.34
N LEU A 228 16.07 18.60 16.44
CA LEU A 228 16.52 19.55 15.45
C LEU A 228 16.56 20.98 16.04
N PRO A 229 17.33 21.90 15.45
CA PRO A 229 17.25 23.31 15.82
C PRO A 229 15.84 23.87 15.56
N TRP A 230 15.51 24.94 16.28
CA TRP A 230 14.29 25.69 16.01
C TRP A 230 14.34 26.33 14.62
N TRP A 231 13.26 26.18 13.87
CA TRP A 231 13.08 26.82 12.56
C TRP A 231 11.99 27.87 12.63
N THR A 232 12.32 29.07 12.19
CA THR A 232 11.32 30.13 11.96
C THR A 232 10.47 29.80 10.74
N VAL A 233 9.19 30.13 10.85
CA VAL A 233 8.16 29.88 9.84
C VAL A 233 7.92 31.11 8.98
#